data_AF-A0A960VPI9-F1
#
_entry.id   AF-A0A960VPI9-F1
#
_cell.length_a   1.000
_cell.length_b   1.000
_cell.length_c   1.000
_cell.angle_alpha   90.00
_cell.angle_beta   90.00
_cell.angle_gamma   90.00
#
_symmetry.space_group_name_H-M   'P 1'
#
loop_
_entity.id
_entity.type
_entity.pdbx_description
1 polymer ?
#
loop_
_entity_poly.entity_id
_entity_poly.type
_entity_poly.pdbx_seq_one_letter_code
_entity_poly.pdbx_strand_id
1 'polypeptide(L)'
;MTKRSSFKKLVRERMRKTGESYSSARRQVIAAAAPQAGITHYPGINPATTALRIMLAAAGVVNPATKQPFSEAMLLGIAGGLGAGVFTFRYEKEDFSSFFAAGRHMWHDNLEFMEGCLARLGVECKVWESSAAKKGWEQLREALAHGPVAAWLDMAELPYHGLPAWMSGGGYHVLTVQSLDEAREVAVLSDLTDEPLEVPFADLERARLRIKKDKQRLLAVTGGGKAVDLTAAIGSGLQACADGLTTGRMKNFTLAAFEDWAKQLHGSTGKSSWAVLFPAGRHLWTAQTWAYDCIEHYFSGGGMLRPLYADFLAEAGQQTGNKGLAALADTYRGIGAQWTELADTLLPAGKSLLGQARELYELRAESYNSPAEVELERSEIWQRIGELKKHASSQYPLDASAVDSMLARAQQQLTAICIAERDALATLREVL
;
A
#
# COMPACT_ATOMS: atom_id res chain seq x y z
N MET A 1 13.87 20.25 20.36
CA MET A 1 13.17 20.04 19.06
C MET A 1 13.11 18.53 18.86
N THR A 2 11.93 17.91 18.99
CA THR A 2 11.79 16.45 18.85
C THR A 2 12.05 16.03 17.40
N LYS A 3 12.60 14.83 17.16
CA LYS A 3 12.80 14.27 15.80
C LYS A 3 11.52 14.37 14.95
N ARG A 4 10.37 14.15 15.58
CA ARG A 4 9.01 14.39 15.07
C ARG A 4 8.76 15.73 14.39
N SER A 5 9.17 16.84 15.02
CA SER A 5 8.96 18.19 14.49
C SER A 5 9.77 18.45 13.22
N SER A 6 10.80 17.64 12.95
CA SER A 6 11.62 17.76 11.75
C SER A 6 11.00 17.02 10.55
N PHE A 7 10.49 15.79 10.70
CA PHE A 7 10.00 15.00 9.55
C PHE A 7 8.77 15.62 8.87
N LYS A 8 7.71 15.90 9.63
CA LYS A 8 6.51 16.58 9.10
C LYS A 8 6.86 17.92 8.44
N LYS A 9 7.79 18.68 9.02
CA LYS A 9 8.27 19.95 8.48
C LYS A 9 8.99 19.76 7.13
N LEU A 10 9.81 18.71 6.99
CA LEU A 10 10.48 18.39 5.72
C LEU A 10 9.47 18.04 4.62
N VAL A 11 8.45 17.24 4.94
CA VAL A 11 7.37 16.90 3.98
C VAL A 11 6.63 18.16 3.53
N ARG A 12 6.19 19.01 4.48
CA ARG A 12 5.48 20.26 4.14
C ARG A 12 6.35 21.25 3.37
N GLU A 13 7.62 21.36 3.71
CA GLU A 13 8.55 22.23 2.99
C GLU A 13 8.77 21.74 1.56
N ARG A 14 8.83 20.41 1.34
CA ARG A 14 8.90 19.84 -0.01
C ARG A 14 7.63 20.14 -0.79
N MET A 15 6.44 19.84 -0.25
CA MET A 15 5.15 20.15 -0.89
C MET A 15 5.11 21.62 -1.34
N ARG A 16 5.53 22.55 -0.47
CA ARG A 16 5.57 24.00 -0.78
C ARG A 16 6.54 24.34 -1.92
N LYS A 17 7.67 23.64 -2.02
CA LYS A 17 8.69 23.88 -3.06
C LYS A 17 8.33 23.25 -4.41
N THR A 18 7.70 22.09 -4.39
CA THR A 18 7.51 21.25 -5.59
C THR A 18 6.08 21.23 -6.11
N GLY A 19 5.10 21.60 -5.29
CA GLY A 19 3.68 21.44 -5.59
C GLY A 19 3.20 19.99 -5.55
N GLU A 20 4.02 19.05 -5.09
CA GLU A 20 3.65 17.64 -4.99
C GLU A 20 2.55 17.39 -3.94
N SER A 21 1.76 16.33 -4.16
CA SER A 21 0.85 15.78 -3.15
C SER A 21 1.60 15.33 -1.89
N TYR A 22 0.89 15.21 -0.77
CA TYR A 22 1.49 14.75 0.49
C TYR A 22 2.14 13.37 0.34
N SER A 23 1.46 12.39 -0.29
CA SER A 23 2.00 11.04 -0.53
C SER A 23 3.32 11.10 -1.30
N SER A 24 3.36 11.88 -2.39
CA SER A 24 4.55 12.05 -3.22
C SER A 24 5.69 12.72 -2.46
N ALA A 25 5.42 13.84 -1.78
CA ALA A 25 6.42 14.54 -0.98
C ALA A 25 6.96 13.66 0.15
N ARG A 26 6.09 12.94 0.86
CA ARG A 26 6.48 12.04 1.96
C ARG A 26 7.36 10.90 1.46
N ARG A 27 6.98 10.23 0.37
CA ARG A 27 7.81 9.19 -0.27
C ARG A 27 9.21 9.68 -0.57
N GLN A 28 9.33 10.88 -1.11
CA GLN A 28 10.63 11.48 -1.44
C GLN A 28 11.45 11.81 -0.19
N VAL A 29 10.82 12.26 0.89
CA VAL A 29 11.51 12.47 2.19
C VAL A 29 11.95 11.14 2.80
N ILE A 30 11.15 10.07 2.69
CA ILE A 30 11.53 8.72 3.14
C ILE A 30 12.71 8.19 2.33
N ALA A 31 12.66 8.31 1.00
CA ALA A 31 13.73 7.85 0.11
C ALA A 31 15.05 8.61 0.35
N ALA A 32 14.97 9.91 0.66
CA ALA A 32 16.15 10.73 0.98
C ALA A 32 16.73 10.45 2.38
N ALA A 33 15.95 9.83 3.28
CA ALA A 33 16.42 9.49 4.61
C ALA A 33 17.35 8.27 4.54
N ALA A 34 18.65 8.49 4.79
CA ALA A 34 19.61 7.40 4.87
C ALA A 34 19.16 6.38 5.94
N PRO A 35 19.11 5.07 5.63
CA PRO A 35 18.92 4.05 6.64
C PRO A 35 20.04 4.16 7.69
N GLN A 36 19.73 4.08 8.99
CA GLN A 36 20.72 4.16 10.06
C GLN A 36 20.68 2.89 10.91
N ALA A 37 21.85 2.35 11.25
CA ALA A 37 21.98 1.23 12.17
C ALA A 37 21.43 1.57 13.57
N GLY A 38 20.81 0.60 14.24
CA GLY A 38 20.24 0.77 15.58
C GLY A 38 18.84 1.43 15.63
N ILE A 39 18.26 1.76 14.47
CA ILE A 39 16.86 2.19 14.37
C ILE A 39 15.94 0.97 14.48
N THR A 40 14.95 1.03 15.37
CA THR A 40 13.94 -0.03 15.57
C THR A 40 12.63 0.22 14.81
N HIS A 41 12.50 1.38 14.15
CA HIS A 41 11.31 1.80 13.43
C HIS A 41 11.64 2.69 12.22
N TYR A 42 11.01 2.40 11.08
CA TYR A 42 11.16 3.21 9.87
C TYR A 42 9.79 3.71 9.42
N PRO A 43 9.64 5.01 9.08
CA PRO A 43 8.49 5.43 8.31
C PRO A 43 8.49 4.71 6.96
N GLY A 44 7.32 4.32 6.49
CA GLY A 44 7.18 3.51 5.29
C GLY A 44 5.94 3.85 4.48
N ILE A 45 5.82 3.18 3.33
CA ILE A 45 4.76 3.40 2.34
C ILE A 45 3.84 2.18 2.27
N ASN A 46 4.41 0.98 2.18
CA ASN A 46 3.68 -0.26 2.08
C ASN A 46 3.94 -1.12 3.35
N PRO A 47 2.88 -1.66 3.99
CA PRO A 47 3.03 -2.28 5.31
C PRO A 47 3.95 -3.49 5.32
N ALA A 48 3.89 -4.35 4.30
CA ALA A 48 4.71 -5.56 4.25
C ALA A 48 6.20 -5.25 3.99
N THR A 49 6.52 -4.31 3.10
CA THR A 49 7.91 -3.89 2.85
C THR A 49 8.51 -3.17 4.05
N THR A 50 7.70 -2.38 4.76
CA THR A 50 8.09 -1.75 6.02
C THR A 50 8.39 -2.79 7.09
N ALA A 51 7.52 -3.80 7.25
CA ALA A 51 7.73 -4.90 8.18
C ALA A 51 8.99 -5.72 7.83
N LEU A 52 9.19 -6.06 6.55
CA LEU A 52 10.41 -6.72 6.08
C LEU A 52 11.66 -5.91 6.43
N ARG A 53 11.63 -4.59 6.18
CA ARG A 53 12.75 -3.69 6.47
C ARG A 53 13.14 -3.73 7.94
N ILE A 54 12.16 -3.66 8.84
CA ILE A 54 12.39 -3.68 10.28
C ILE A 54 12.96 -5.02 10.73
N MET A 55 12.33 -6.12 10.31
CA MET A 55 12.76 -7.47 10.71
C MET A 55 14.17 -7.80 10.20
N LEU A 56 14.46 -7.48 8.93
CA LEU A 56 15.79 -7.70 8.34
C LEU A 56 16.86 -6.82 9.00
N ALA A 57 16.56 -5.55 9.26
CA ALA A 57 17.48 -4.67 9.96
C ALA A 57 17.80 -5.17 11.37
N ALA A 58 16.80 -5.63 12.12
CA ALA A 58 16.97 -6.19 13.46
C ALA A 58 17.78 -7.50 13.44
N ALA A 59 17.60 -8.33 12.41
CA ALA A 59 18.38 -9.54 12.19
C ALA A 59 19.81 -9.27 11.66
N GLY A 60 20.19 -8.01 11.44
CA GLY A 60 21.50 -7.62 10.90
C GLY A 60 21.68 -7.96 9.42
N VAL A 61 20.59 -8.23 8.70
CA VAL A 61 20.61 -8.50 7.25
C VAL A 61 20.61 -7.15 6.52
N VAL A 62 21.78 -6.78 6.02
CA VAL A 62 22.03 -5.48 5.39
C VAL A 62 22.30 -5.62 3.90
N ASN A 63 22.12 -4.52 3.17
CA ASN A 63 22.54 -4.45 1.78
C ASN A 63 24.08 -4.64 1.71
N PRO A 64 24.58 -5.66 0.97
CA PRO A 64 26.01 -5.97 0.95
C PRO A 64 26.89 -4.88 0.31
N ALA A 65 26.33 -4.03 -0.55
CA ALA A 65 27.05 -2.94 -1.20
C ALA A 65 27.17 -1.71 -0.32
N THR A 66 26.09 -1.32 0.37
CA THR A 66 26.07 -0.09 1.19
C THR A 66 26.40 -0.34 2.66
N LYS A 67 26.33 -1.60 3.11
CA LYS A 67 26.42 -2.01 4.53
C LYS A 67 25.36 -1.36 5.43
N GLN A 68 24.27 -0.87 4.84
CA GLN A 68 23.13 -0.27 5.53
C GLN A 68 21.89 -1.18 5.42
N PRO A 69 20.89 -1.01 6.29
CA PRO A 69 19.58 -1.63 6.09
C PRO A 69 19.03 -1.39 4.68
N PHE A 70 18.32 -2.37 4.13
CA PHE A 70 17.70 -2.24 2.80
C PHE A 70 16.72 -1.05 2.75
N SER A 71 16.65 -0.40 1.58
CA SER A 71 15.59 0.56 1.28
C SER A 71 14.26 -0.17 1.13
N GLU A 72 13.15 0.54 1.35
CA GLU A 72 11.83 -0.02 1.11
C GLU A 72 11.62 -0.38 -0.37
N ALA A 73 12.18 0.43 -1.28
CA ALA A 73 12.15 0.19 -2.71
C ALA A 73 12.85 -1.13 -3.07
N MET A 74 14.08 -1.35 -2.59
CA MET A 74 14.82 -2.59 -2.85
C MET A 74 14.04 -3.83 -2.38
N LEU A 75 13.40 -3.76 -1.21
CA LEU A 75 12.58 -4.85 -0.71
C LEU A 75 11.31 -5.06 -1.51
N LEU A 76 10.64 -3.99 -1.98
CA LEU A 76 9.51 -4.10 -2.91
C LEU A 76 9.91 -4.89 -4.15
N GLY A 77 11.03 -4.53 -4.77
CA GLY A 77 11.53 -5.17 -5.98
C GLY A 77 11.90 -6.64 -5.78
N ILE A 78 12.69 -6.95 -4.74
CA ILE A 78 13.08 -8.33 -4.41
C ILE A 78 11.86 -9.19 -4.05
N ALA A 79 10.84 -8.61 -3.42
CA ALA A 79 9.59 -9.32 -3.11
C ALA A 79 8.71 -9.62 -4.34
N GLY A 80 9.09 -9.15 -5.54
CA GLY A 80 8.35 -9.36 -6.79
C GLY A 80 7.73 -8.10 -7.37
N GLY A 81 7.98 -6.93 -6.78
CA GLY A 81 7.68 -5.63 -7.39
C GLY A 81 6.19 -5.33 -7.56
N LEU A 82 5.83 -4.99 -8.79
CA LEU A 82 4.48 -4.56 -9.16
C LEU A 82 3.53 -5.75 -9.33
N GLY A 83 2.26 -5.46 -9.13
CA GLY A 83 1.15 -6.32 -9.50
C GLY A 83 0.03 -5.50 -10.14
N ALA A 84 -1.01 -6.20 -10.53
CA ALA A 84 -2.22 -5.62 -11.07
C ALA A 84 -3.42 -6.39 -10.51
N GLY A 85 -4.40 -5.67 -9.98
CA GLY A 85 -5.61 -6.28 -9.44
C GLY A 85 -6.77 -5.32 -9.56
N VAL A 86 -7.92 -5.81 -10.02
CA VAL A 86 -9.18 -5.04 -10.03
C VAL A 86 -10.33 -5.94 -9.62
N PHE A 87 -11.11 -5.48 -8.65
CA PHE A 87 -12.33 -6.14 -8.20
C PHE A 87 -13.48 -5.16 -8.15
N THR A 88 -14.59 -5.55 -8.76
CA THR A 88 -15.84 -4.82 -8.73
C THR A 88 -16.96 -5.77 -8.35
N PHE A 89 -17.80 -5.34 -7.40
CA PHE A 89 -18.97 -6.10 -6.99
C PHE A 89 -20.19 -5.20 -6.96
N ARG A 90 -21.32 -5.71 -7.46
CA ARG A 90 -22.65 -5.11 -7.35
C ARG A 90 -23.58 -6.14 -6.73
N TYR A 91 -24.15 -5.79 -5.59
CA TYR A 91 -25.16 -6.56 -4.89
C TYR A 91 -26.46 -5.74 -4.93
N GLU A 92 -27.34 -6.07 -5.88
CA GLU A 92 -28.55 -5.28 -6.15
C GLU A 92 -29.54 -5.31 -4.98
N LYS A 93 -29.69 -6.44 -4.29
CA LYS A 93 -30.65 -6.59 -3.18
C LYS A 93 -30.26 -5.72 -1.98
N GLU A 94 -28.96 -5.66 -1.70
CA GLU A 94 -28.37 -4.86 -0.63
C GLU A 94 -28.10 -3.42 -1.08
N ASP A 95 -28.36 -3.11 -2.35
CA ASP A 95 -28.05 -1.86 -3.04
C ASP A 95 -26.63 -1.37 -2.66
N PHE A 96 -25.67 -2.25 -2.91
CA PHE A 96 -24.26 -2.06 -2.56
C PHE A 96 -23.38 -2.27 -3.78
N SER A 97 -22.41 -1.38 -3.95
CA SER A 97 -21.33 -1.54 -4.92
C SER A 97 -19.98 -1.33 -4.24
N SER A 98 -18.96 -2.05 -4.69
CA SER A 98 -17.57 -1.85 -4.27
C SER A 98 -16.62 -1.87 -5.46
N PHE A 99 -15.55 -1.10 -5.33
CA PHE A 99 -14.44 -1.05 -6.27
C PHE A 99 -13.15 -1.17 -5.46
N PHE A 100 -12.22 -2.00 -5.93
CA PHE A 100 -10.89 -2.11 -5.36
C PHE A 100 -9.87 -2.33 -6.48
N ALA A 101 -8.76 -1.61 -6.41
CA ALA A 101 -7.62 -1.82 -7.29
C ALA A 101 -6.34 -1.99 -6.47
N ALA A 102 -5.40 -2.79 -6.98
CA ALA A 102 -4.13 -3.05 -6.33
C ALA A 102 -2.96 -3.03 -7.32
N GLY A 103 -1.82 -2.53 -6.84
CA GLY A 103 -0.62 -2.32 -7.64
C GLY A 103 0.61 -3.13 -7.22
N ARG A 104 0.53 -3.93 -6.15
CA ARG A 104 1.67 -4.70 -5.60
C ARG A 104 1.62 -6.17 -6.01
N HIS A 105 2.77 -6.78 -6.22
CA HIS A 105 2.89 -8.23 -6.30
C HIS A 105 2.28 -8.89 -5.05
N MET A 106 1.57 -10.00 -5.24
CA MET A 106 0.83 -10.73 -4.19
C MET A 106 0.09 -9.81 -3.22
N TRP A 107 -0.63 -8.81 -3.73
CA TRP A 107 -1.39 -7.85 -2.91
C TRP A 107 -2.46 -8.51 -2.02
N HIS A 108 -2.92 -9.71 -2.39
CA HIS A 108 -3.91 -10.49 -1.67
C HIS A 108 -3.29 -11.45 -0.64
N ASP A 109 -1.99 -11.71 -0.73
CA ASP A 109 -1.26 -12.64 0.14
C ASP A 109 0.05 -12.00 0.61
N ASN A 110 -0.04 -11.28 1.74
CA ASN A 110 1.14 -10.69 2.36
C ASN A 110 2.15 -11.74 2.83
N LEU A 111 1.73 -12.97 3.15
CA LEU A 111 2.67 -13.99 3.62
C LEU A 111 3.55 -14.44 2.45
N GLU A 112 2.93 -14.83 1.32
CA GLU A 112 3.67 -15.25 0.13
C GLU A 112 4.58 -14.14 -0.40
N PHE A 113 4.12 -12.88 -0.37
CA PHE A 113 4.94 -11.72 -0.71
C PHE A 113 6.21 -11.64 0.16
N MET A 114 6.05 -11.77 1.48
CA MET A 114 7.14 -11.63 2.43
C MET A 114 8.09 -12.83 2.41
N GLU A 115 7.56 -14.06 2.37
CA GLU A 115 8.36 -15.28 2.24
C GLU A 115 9.16 -15.30 0.95
N GLY A 116 8.57 -14.86 -0.17
CA GLY A 116 9.27 -14.73 -1.45
C GLY A 116 10.45 -13.76 -1.38
N CYS A 117 10.32 -12.65 -0.65
CA CYS A 117 11.42 -11.73 -0.40
C CYS A 117 12.53 -12.38 0.44
N LEU A 118 12.17 -12.97 1.59
CA LEU A 118 13.12 -13.58 2.52
C LEU A 118 13.87 -14.75 1.86
N ALA A 119 13.18 -15.59 1.10
CA ALA A 119 13.78 -16.70 0.36
C ALA A 119 14.83 -16.22 -0.66
N ARG A 120 14.53 -15.17 -1.43
CA ARG A 120 15.49 -14.59 -2.39
C ARG A 120 16.70 -13.94 -1.73
N LEU A 121 16.55 -13.50 -0.49
CA LEU A 121 17.66 -12.99 0.34
C LEU A 121 18.43 -14.11 1.07
N GLY A 122 18.00 -15.37 0.97
CA GLY A 122 18.58 -16.48 1.72
C GLY A 122 18.37 -16.33 3.24
N VAL A 123 17.22 -15.77 3.64
CA VAL A 123 16.83 -15.54 5.03
C VAL A 123 15.82 -16.60 5.46
N GLU A 124 16.09 -17.24 6.58
CA GLU A 124 15.20 -18.22 7.17
C GLU A 124 14.13 -17.50 7.99
N CYS A 125 12.90 -18.01 7.91
CA CYS A 125 11.79 -17.49 8.67
C CYS A 125 10.92 -18.60 9.24
N LYS A 126 10.12 -18.24 10.23
CA LYS A 126 9.13 -19.12 10.84
C LYS A 126 7.79 -18.41 10.91
N VAL A 127 6.74 -19.16 10.63
CA VAL A 127 5.35 -18.73 10.70
C VAL A 127 4.67 -19.40 11.90
N TRP A 128 3.92 -18.64 12.68
CA TRP A 128 3.04 -19.16 13.70
C TRP A 128 1.60 -18.78 13.37
N GLU A 129 0.67 -19.71 13.60
CA GLU A 129 -0.76 -19.49 13.50
C GLU A 129 -1.45 -20.10 14.73
N SER A 130 -2.50 -19.44 15.21
CA SER A 130 -3.38 -19.93 16.27
C SER A 130 -4.75 -19.24 16.20
N SER A 131 -5.81 -20.02 16.39
CA SER A 131 -7.17 -19.49 16.55
C SER A 131 -7.54 -19.20 18.01
N ALA A 132 -6.66 -19.49 18.97
CA ALA A 132 -6.90 -19.31 20.40
C ALA A 132 -6.07 -18.15 20.96
N ALA A 133 -6.71 -17.24 21.69
CA ALA A 133 -6.11 -16.03 22.26
C ALA A 133 -4.87 -16.34 23.11
N LYS A 134 -5.02 -17.18 24.14
CA LYS A 134 -3.92 -17.60 25.03
C LYS A 134 -2.72 -18.14 24.25
N LYS A 135 -2.96 -19.03 23.29
CA LYS A 135 -1.88 -19.62 22.48
C LYS A 135 -1.25 -18.60 21.52
N GLY A 136 -2.04 -17.66 20.99
CA GLY A 136 -1.56 -16.58 20.14
C GLY A 136 -0.62 -15.60 20.87
N TRP A 137 -0.81 -15.41 22.17
CA TRP A 137 0.12 -14.67 23.03
C TRP A 137 1.39 -15.45 23.37
N GLU A 138 1.28 -16.74 23.69
CA GLU A 138 2.45 -17.60 23.89
C GLU A 138 3.34 -17.62 22.65
N GLN A 139 2.75 -17.78 21.46
CA GLN A 139 3.46 -17.74 20.19
C GLN A 139 4.06 -16.37 19.88
N LEU A 140 3.39 -15.28 20.25
CA LEU A 140 3.95 -13.93 20.08
C LEU A 140 5.21 -13.73 20.92
N ARG A 141 5.17 -14.15 22.19
CA ARG A 141 6.36 -14.10 23.07
C ARG A 141 7.50 -14.98 22.55
N GLU A 142 7.18 -16.18 22.07
CA GLU A 142 8.16 -17.07 21.44
C GLU A 142 8.78 -16.43 20.20
N ALA A 143 7.97 -15.86 19.31
CA ALA A 143 8.44 -15.23 18.09
C ALA A 143 9.33 -14.01 18.37
N LEU A 144 8.98 -13.19 19.37
CA LEU A 144 9.75 -12.01 19.77
C LEU A 144 11.14 -12.34 20.32
N ALA A 145 11.40 -13.58 20.75
CA ALA A 145 12.74 -14.02 21.12
C ALA A 145 13.73 -14.01 19.92
N HIS A 146 13.22 -13.96 18.69
CA HIS A 146 14.00 -13.80 17.46
C HIS A 146 14.16 -12.34 17.02
N GLY A 147 13.53 -11.38 17.71
CA GLY A 147 13.49 -9.96 17.34
C GLY A 147 12.08 -9.50 16.97
N PRO A 148 11.93 -8.31 16.38
CA PRO A 148 10.63 -7.80 15.92
C PRO A 148 9.95 -8.78 14.96
N VAL A 149 8.62 -8.89 15.07
CA VAL A 149 7.82 -9.89 14.35
C VAL A 149 6.70 -9.22 13.55
N ALA A 150 6.49 -9.65 12.32
CA ALA A 150 5.34 -9.21 11.54
C ALA A 150 4.07 -9.91 12.03
N ALA A 151 2.99 -9.14 12.24
CA ALA A 151 1.72 -9.63 12.74
C ALA A 151 0.57 -9.21 11.82
N TRP A 152 -0.31 -10.17 11.51
CA TRP A 152 -1.54 -9.94 10.76
C TRP A 152 -2.65 -9.58 11.73
N LEU A 153 -3.40 -8.53 11.38
CA LEU A 153 -4.46 -8.01 12.23
C LEU A 153 -5.47 -7.20 11.42
N ASP A 154 -6.53 -6.79 12.12
CA ASP A 154 -7.48 -5.80 11.63
C ASP A 154 -7.10 -4.39 12.08
N MET A 155 -6.73 -3.52 11.13
CA MET A 155 -6.40 -2.13 11.46
C MET A 155 -7.61 -1.34 11.99
N ALA A 156 -8.85 -1.78 11.76
CA ALA A 156 -10.02 -1.10 12.32
C ALA A 156 -10.21 -1.34 13.82
N GLU A 157 -9.54 -2.35 14.38
CA GLU A 157 -9.53 -2.61 15.82
C GLU A 157 -8.40 -1.87 16.55
N LEU A 158 -7.47 -1.25 15.82
CA LEU A 158 -6.37 -0.50 16.41
C LEU A 158 -6.82 0.95 16.71
N PRO A 159 -6.65 1.42 17.95
CA PRO A 159 -7.23 2.69 18.41
C PRO A 159 -6.69 3.87 17.61
N TYR A 160 -5.41 3.84 17.23
CA TYR A 160 -4.81 4.95 16.50
C TYR A 160 -5.41 5.11 15.10
N HIS A 161 -5.88 4.06 14.42
CA HIS A 161 -6.39 4.19 13.06
C HIS A 161 -7.71 4.97 12.96
N GLY A 162 -8.56 4.97 14.00
CA GLY A 162 -9.83 5.70 13.98
C GLY A 162 -10.74 5.32 12.80
N LEU A 163 -10.69 4.06 12.35
CA LEU A 163 -11.56 3.58 11.28
C LEU A 163 -12.99 3.38 11.80
N PRO A 164 -14.02 3.58 10.96
CA PRO A 164 -15.40 3.32 11.36
C PRO A 164 -15.62 1.85 11.73
N ALA A 165 -16.50 1.60 12.71
CA ALA A 165 -16.81 0.26 13.19
C ALA A 165 -17.29 -0.72 12.09
N TRP A 166 -17.92 -0.22 11.01
CA TRP A 166 -18.35 -1.07 9.89
C TRP A 166 -17.18 -1.65 9.08
N MET A 167 -15.97 -1.12 9.22
CA MET A 167 -14.75 -1.68 8.61
C MET A 167 -14.16 -2.86 9.40
N SER A 168 -14.61 -3.08 10.64
CA SER A 168 -14.16 -4.20 11.46
C SER A 168 -14.51 -5.55 10.81
N GLY A 169 -13.49 -6.36 10.56
CA GLY A 169 -13.49 -7.61 9.79
C GLY A 169 -13.00 -7.44 8.35
N GLY A 170 -12.74 -6.21 7.90
CA GLY A 170 -12.32 -5.88 6.53
C GLY A 170 -11.05 -5.05 6.43
N GLY A 171 -10.51 -4.55 7.55
CA GLY A 171 -9.27 -3.77 7.60
C GLY A 171 -8.02 -4.65 7.59
N TYR A 172 -7.82 -5.47 6.56
CA TYR A 172 -6.65 -6.34 6.46
C TYR A 172 -5.34 -5.53 6.50
N HIS A 173 -4.50 -5.82 7.48
CA HIS A 173 -3.23 -5.11 7.67
C HIS A 173 -2.13 -6.04 8.19
N VAL A 174 -0.88 -5.67 7.93
CA VAL A 174 0.31 -6.30 8.50
C VAL A 174 1.20 -5.21 9.06
N LEU A 175 1.66 -5.36 10.29
CA LEU A 175 2.60 -4.44 10.93
C LEU A 175 3.63 -5.21 11.74
N THR A 176 4.56 -4.53 12.40
CA THR A 176 5.57 -5.17 13.23
C THR A 176 5.33 -4.94 14.72
N VAL A 177 5.28 -6.01 15.51
CA VAL A 177 5.38 -5.94 16.97
C VAL A 177 6.88 -5.93 17.33
N GLN A 178 7.34 -4.89 18.01
CA GLN A 178 8.74 -4.75 18.41
C GLN A 178 9.02 -5.39 19.77
N SER A 179 8.16 -5.12 20.75
CA SER A 179 8.34 -5.57 22.13
C SER A 179 7.01 -5.56 22.89
N LEU A 180 7.03 -6.20 24.06
CA LEU A 180 5.93 -6.24 25.00
C LEU A 180 6.42 -5.67 26.34
N ASP A 181 5.68 -4.70 26.87
CA ASP A 181 5.83 -4.24 28.25
C ASP A 181 4.75 -4.91 29.10
N GLU A 182 5.12 -6.03 29.73
CA GLU A 182 4.21 -6.84 30.55
C GLU A 182 3.73 -6.09 31.80
N ALA A 183 4.50 -5.12 32.31
CA ALA A 183 4.14 -4.39 33.52
C ALA A 183 3.06 -3.34 33.24
N ARG A 184 3.10 -2.73 32.05
CA ARG A 184 2.11 -1.75 31.58
C ARG A 184 0.99 -2.37 30.73
N GLU A 185 1.11 -3.65 30.39
CA GLU A 185 0.22 -4.35 29.44
C GLU A 185 0.10 -3.64 28.10
N VAL A 186 1.22 -3.14 27.57
CA VAL A 186 1.28 -2.45 26.27
C VAL A 186 2.29 -3.11 25.33
N ALA A 187 1.91 -3.22 24.06
CA ALA A 187 2.79 -3.65 22.99
C ALA A 187 3.34 -2.42 22.27
N VAL A 188 4.64 -2.45 21.93
CA VAL A 188 5.26 -1.44 21.08
C VAL A 188 5.21 -1.92 19.64
N LEU A 189 4.55 -1.16 18.78
CA LEU A 189 4.33 -1.46 17.37
C LEU A 189 5.13 -0.52 16.47
N SER A 190 5.56 -1.04 15.34
CA SER A 190 6.00 -0.29 14.17
C SER A 190 5.01 -0.48 13.04
N ASP A 191 4.53 0.63 12.49
CA ASP A 191 3.66 0.68 11.32
C ASP A 191 4.23 1.72 10.33
N LEU A 192 3.40 2.26 9.44
CA LEU A 192 3.79 3.30 8.47
C LEU A 192 4.03 4.68 9.09
N THR A 193 3.82 4.83 10.40
CA THR A 193 3.94 6.08 11.15
C THR A 193 5.35 6.65 11.17
N ASP A 194 5.50 7.88 11.64
CA ASP A 194 6.82 8.52 11.76
C ASP A 194 7.58 8.06 13.03
N GLU A 195 6.87 7.49 14.00
CA GLU A 195 7.39 6.99 15.29
C GLU A 195 6.67 5.68 15.70
N PRO A 196 7.29 4.84 16.55
CA PRO A 196 6.62 3.69 17.16
C PRO A 196 5.34 4.06 17.92
N LEU A 197 4.45 3.09 18.06
CA LEU A 197 3.15 3.24 18.72
C LEU A 197 3.07 2.30 19.92
N GLU A 198 2.51 2.78 21.03
CA GLU A 198 2.14 1.90 22.15
C GLU A 198 0.65 1.57 22.03
N VAL A 199 0.32 0.29 22.09
CA VAL A 199 -1.06 -0.21 22.00
C VAL A 199 -1.34 -1.15 23.18
N PRO A 200 -2.44 -0.96 23.93
CA PRO A 200 -2.84 -1.90 24.98
C PRO A 200 -2.96 -3.33 24.47
N PHE A 201 -2.59 -4.30 25.30
CA PHE A 201 -2.71 -5.73 24.96
C PHE A 201 -4.12 -6.12 24.54
N ALA A 202 -5.14 -5.58 25.20
CA ALA A 202 -6.54 -5.84 24.87
C ALA A 202 -6.90 -5.42 23.42
N ASP A 203 -6.37 -4.27 22.97
CA ASP A 203 -6.59 -3.79 21.60
C ASP A 203 -5.84 -4.64 20.58
N LEU A 204 -4.58 -4.98 20.86
CA LEU A 204 -3.78 -5.84 19.99
C LEU A 204 -4.39 -7.25 19.87
N GLU A 205 -4.88 -7.81 20.98
CA GLU A 205 -5.56 -9.12 21.00
C GLU A 205 -6.83 -9.08 20.15
N ARG A 206 -7.70 -8.08 20.34
CA ARG A 206 -8.89 -7.91 19.50
C ARG A 206 -8.53 -7.82 18.03
N ALA A 207 -7.55 -6.98 17.68
CA ALA A 207 -7.12 -6.78 16.30
C ALA A 207 -6.62 -8.07 15.64
N ARG A 208 -5.78 -8.84 16.34
CA ARG A 208 -5.23 -10.11 15.83
C ARG A 208 -6.28 -11.21 15.72
N LEU A 209 -7.28 -11.23 16.60
CA LEU A 209 -8.36 -12.23 16.58
C LEU A 209 -9.48 -11.92 15.58
N ARG A 210 -9.60 -10.65 15.16
CA ARG A 210 -10.77 -10.18 14.42
C ARG A 210 -10.91 -10.86 13.07
N ILE A 211 -9.81 -10.96 12.32
CA ILE A 211 -9.78 -11.61 11.01
C ILE A 211 -9.43 -13.09 11.18
N LYS A 212 -10.47 -13.91 11.36
CA LYS A 212 -10.33 -15.34 11.68
C LYS A 212 -9.45 -16.14 10.69
N LYS A 213 -9.50 -15.78 9.40
CA LYS A 213 -8.72 -16.48 8.36
C LYS A 213 -7.21 -16.33 8.55
N ASP A 214 -6.78 -15.24 9.19
CA ASP A 214 -5.36 -14.98 9.45
C ASP A 214 -4.88 -15.71 10.69
N LYS A 215 -5.76 -16.27 11.54
CA LYS A 215 -5.39 -17.09 12.71
C LYS A 215 -4.27 -16.44 13.54
N GLN A 216 -4.38 -15.14 13.81
CA GLN A 216 -3.38 -14.37 14.55
C GLN A 216 -1.94 -14.52 14.02
N ARG A 217 -1.77 -14.72 12.69
CA ARG A 217 -0.50 -15.07 12.04
C ARG A 217 0.64 -14.16 12.47
N LEU A 218 1.80 -14.78 12.67
CA LEU A 218 3.07 -14.14 12.94
C LEU A 218 4.14 -14.65 11.98
N LEU A 219 5.05 -13.80 11.56
CA LEU A 219 6.24 -14.15 10.78
C LEU A 219 7.47 -13.52 11.43
N ALA A 220 8.46 -14.32 11.79
CA ALA A 220 9.75 -13.85 12.30
C ALA A 220 10.90 -14.34 11.44
N VAL A 221 11.95 -13.53 11.35
CA VAL A 221 13.25 -13.94 10.81
C VAL A 221 13.98 -14.75 11.88
N THR A 222 14.41 -15.97 11.55
CA THR A 222 15.04 -16.88 12.52
C THR A 222 16.52 -17.13 12.25
N GLY A 223 17.01 -16.76 11.08
CA GLY A 223 18.40 -17.00 10.67
C GLY A 223 18.69 -16.61 9.22
N GLY A 224 19.88 -16.98 8.73
CA GLY A 224 20.29 -16.73 7.34
C GLY A 224 20.77 -15.30 7.05
N GLY A 225 20.79 -14.92 5.78
CA GLY A 225 21.07 -13.54 5.32
C GLY A 225 22.50 -13.01 5.54
N LYS A 226 23.46 -13.84 5.98
CA LYS A 226 24.85 -13.40 6.25
C LYS A 226 25.66 -13.09 4.97
N ALA A 227 25.29 -13.69 3.85
CA ALA A 227 25.95 -13.54 2.55
C ALA A 227 24.90 -13.42 1.44
N VAL A 228 24.16 -12.31 1.46
CA VAL A 228 23.13 -12.03 0.43
C VAL A 228 23.79 -11.88 -0.94
N ASP A 229 23.42 -12.73 -1.89
CA ASP A 229 23.67 -12.49 -3.31
C ASP A 229 22.61 -11.50 -3.84
N LEU A 230 22.94 -10.21 -3.72
CA LEU A 230 22.00 -9.15 -4.06
C LEU A 230 21.65 -9.14 -5.56
N THR A 231 22.60 -9.47 -6.43
CA THR A 231 22.35 -9.50 -7.88
C THR A 231 21.36 -10.61 -8.22
N ALA A 232 21.54 -11.81 -7.65
CA ALA A 232 20.59 -12.91 -7.86
C ALA A 232 19.22 -12.59 -7.26
N ALA A 233 19.16 -11.98 -6.07
CA ALA A 233 17.90 -11.58 -5.43
C ALA A 233 17.12 -10.56 -6.28
N ILE A 234 17.82 -9.55 -6.84
CA ILE A 234 17.25 -8.57 -7.77
C ILE A 234 16.70 -9.27 -9.02
N GLY A 235 17.50 -10.10 -9.68
CA GLY A 235 17.09 -10.82 -10.90
C GLY A 235 15.85 -11.69 -10.66
N SER A 236 15.84 -12.45 -9.56
CA SER A 236 14.69 -13.29 -9.19
C SER A 236 13.43 -12.47 -8.86
N GLY A 237 13.58 -11.31 -8.22
CA GLY A 237 12.46 -10.40 -7.94
C GLY A 237 11.87 -9.79 -9.21
N LEU A 238 12.73 -9.34 -10.14
CA LEU A 238 12.30 -8.81 -11.45
C LEU A 238 11.59 -9.88 -12.29
N GLN A 239 12.08 -11.11 -12.29
CA GLN A 239 11.42 -12.23 -12.95
C GLN A 239 10.03 -12.50 -12.35
N ALA A 240 9.92 -12.54 -11.02
CA ALA A 240 8.63 -12.72 -10.34
C ALA A 240 7.64 -11.58 -10.62
N CYS A 241 8.12 -10.35 -10.78
CA CYS A 241 7.31 -9.23 -11.24
C CYS A 241 6.78 -9.47 -12.65
N ALA A 242 7.66 -9.82 -13.58
CA ALA A 242 7.32 -10.03 -14.99
C ALA A 242 6.34 -11.19 -15.19
N ASP A 243 6.49 -12.25 -14.40
CA ASP A 243 5.58 -13.40 -14.39
C ASP A 243 4.24 -12.99 -13.77
N GLY A 244 4.25 -12.45 -12.55
CA GLY A 244 3.04 -12.09 -11.81
C GLY A 244 2.10 -11.12 -12.55
N LEU A 245 2.65 -10.21 -13.35
CA LEU A 245 1.87 -9.28 -14.18
C LEU A 245 1.14 -9.96 -15.36
N THR A 246 1.46 -11.23 -15.68
CA THR A 246 0.90 -11.95 -16.85
C THR A 246 0.33 -13.33 -16.54
N THR A 247 0.85 -14.04 -15.54
CA THR A 247 0.50 -15.44 -15.22
C THR A 247 -0.24 -15.61 -13.89
N GLY A 248 -0.83 -14.53 -13.36
CA GLY A 248 -1.62 -14.54 -12.14
C GLY A 248 -2.76 -15.56 -12.14
N ARG A 249 -3.17 -16.01 -10.93
CA ARG A 249 -4.16 -17.08 -10.71
C ARG A 249 -5.46 -16.90 -11.49
N MET A 250 -5.89 -15.65 -11.68
CA MET A 250 -7.06 -15.28 -12.45
C MET A 250 -6.75 -14.01 -13.24
N LYS A 251 -7.52 -13.78 -14.31
CA LYS A 251 -7.35 -12.60 -15.18
C LYS A 251 -7.37 -11.27 -14.43
N ASN A 252 -8.16 -11.19 -13.36
CA ASN A 252 -8.25 -9.99 -12.51
C ASN A 252 -7.06 -9.79 -11.55
N PHE A 253 -5.98 -10.58 -11.70
CA PHE A 253 -4.71 -10.47 -10.96
C PHE A 253 -3.52 -10.19 -11.90
N THR A 254 -3.79 -9.82 -13.16
CA THR A 254 -2.77 -9.52 -14.17
C THR A 254 -3.05 -8.17 -14.81
N LEU A 255 -2.17 -7.67 -15.69
CA LEU A 255 -2.40 -6.42 -16.43
C LEU A 255 -3.71 -6.44 -17.23
N ALA A 256 -4.22 -7.63 -17.59
CA ALA A 256 -5.51 -7.78 -18.23
C ALA A 256 -6.69 -7.27 -17.36
N ALA A 257 -6.51 -7.20 -16.03
CA ALA A 257 -7.48 -6.60 -15.11
C ALA A 257 -7.64 -5.09 -15.39
N PHE A 258 -6.54 -4.37 -15.64
CA PHE A 258 -6.57 -2.95 -15.96
C PHE A 258 -7.15 -2.71 -17.36
N GLU A 259 -6.86 -3.60 -18.32
CA GLU A 259 -7.48 -3.52 -19.65
C GLU A 259 -9.00 -3.74 -19.58
N ASP A 260 -9.46 -4.68 -18.76
CA ASP A 260 -10.88 -4.91 -18.54
C ASP A 260 -11.53 -3.72 -17.82
N TRP A 261 -10.85 -3.14 -16.83
CA TRP A 261 -11.30 -1.91 -16.18
C TRP A 261 -11.43 -0.76 -17.18
N ALA A 262 -10.45 -0.54 -18.06
CA ALA A 262 -10.52 0.47 -19.11
C ALA A 262 -11.75 0.29 -20.01
N LYS A 263 -12.02 -0.93 -20.46
CA LYS A 263 -13.20 -1.26 -21.28
C LYS A 263 -14.52 -1.07 -20.53
N GLN A 264 -14.51 -1.28 -19.22
CA GLN A 264 -15.71 -1.14 -18.38
C GLN A 264 -16.04 0.30 -18.02
N LEU A 265 -15.06 1.22 -18.04
CA LEU A 265 -15.26 2.63 -17.66
C LEU A 265 -16.28 3.37 -18.53
N HIS A 266 -16.21 3.21 -19.86
CA HIS A 266 -17.04 3.96 -20.80
C HIS A 266 -17.36 3.15 -22.07
N GLY A 267 -18.42 3.53 -22.79
CA GLY A 267 -18.83 2.91 -24.08
C GLY A 267 -19.40 1.49 -24.00
N SER A 268 -19.23 0.78 -22.88
CA SER A 268 -19.78 -0.56 -22.68
C SER A 268 -21.20 -0.54 -22.12
N THR A 269 -22.09 -1.34 -22.71
CA THR A 269 -23.47 -1.57 -22.23
C THR A 269 -23.63 -2.90 -21.49
N GLY A 270 -22.54 -3.64 -21.30
CA GLY A 270 -22.56 -4.93 -20.61
C GLY A 270 -22.83 -4.81 -19.11
N LYS A 271 -23.20 -5.93 -18.47
CA LYS A 271 -23.48 -5.98 -17.01
C LYS A 271 -22.31 -5.57 -16.12
N SER A 272 -21.09 -5.63 -16.64
CA SER A 272 -19.86 -5.21 -15.94
C SER A 272 -19.46 -3.77 -16.22
N SER A 273 -20.22 -3.01 -17.02
CA SER A 273 -19.88 -1.61 -17.27
C SER A 273 -20.10 -0.76 -16.03
N TRP A 274 -19.33 0.32 -15.90
CA TRP A 274 -19.46 1.24 -14.79
C TRP A 274 -20.81 1.95 -14.77
N ALA A 275 -21.43 2.20 -15.94
CA ALA A 275 -22.79 2.74 -16.00
C ALA A 275 -23.82 1.83 -15.30
N VAL A 276 -23.62 0.51 -15.32
CA VAL A 276 -24.50 -0.49 -14.68
C VAL A 276 -24.09 -0.74 -13.23
N LEU A 277 -22.80 -0.96 -12.97
CA LEU A 277 -22.29 -1.29 -11.64
C LEU A 277 -22.28 -0.09 -10.69
N PHE A 278 -22.07 1.10 -11.24
CA PHE A 278 -21.85 2.34 -10.51
C PHE A 278 -22.67 3.50 -11.10
N PRO A 279 -24.02 3.42 -11.09
CA PRO A 279 -24.83 4.54 -11.53
C PRO A 279 -24.53 5.80 -10.69
N ALA A 280 -24.75 6.97 -11.31
CA ALA A 280 -24.51 8.27 -10.67
C ALA A 280 -25.25 8.36 -9.32
N GLY A 281 -24.58 8.97 -8.33
CA GLY A 281 -25.00 8.94 -6.94
C GLY A 281 -24.00 8.20 -6.07
N ARG A 282 -24.49 7.44 -5.08
CA ARG A 282 -23.65 6.80 -4.06
C ARG A 282 -22.72 5.71 -4.59
N HIS A 283 -23.09 5.07 -5.70
CA HIS A 283 -22.32 3.97 -6.29
C HIS A 283 -21.13 4.50 -7.08
N LEU A 284 -21.35 5.48 -7.95
CA LEU A 284 -20.26 6.20 -8.63
C LEU A 284 -19.37 6.97 -7.65
N TRP A 285 -19.94 7.59 -6.61
CA TRP A 285 -19.17 8.16 -5.50
C TRP A 285 -18.20 7.13 -4.93
N THR A 286 -18.71 5.96 -4.55
CA THR A 286 -17.91 4.89 -3.95
C THR A 286 -16.80 4.44 -4.92
N ALA A 287 -17.09 4.24 -6.20
CA ALA A 287 -16.10 3.82 -7.19
C ALA A 287 -14.96 4.84 -7.35
N GLN A 288 -15.28 6.13 -7.51
CA GLN A 288 -14.27 7.18 -7.68
C GLN A 288 -13.41 7.36 -6.43
N THR A 289 -14.03 7.43 -5.24
CA THR A 289 -13.27 7.66 -4.01
C THR A 289 -12.38 6.47 -3.69
N TRP A 290 -12.84 5.24 -3.95
CA TRP A 290 -11.98 4.05 -3.78
C TRP A 290 -10.91 3.95 -4.86
N ALA A 291 -11.18 4.31 -6.12
CA ALA A 291 -10.16 4.33 -7.16
C ALA A 291 -9.05 5.34 -6.82
N TYR A 292 -9.43 6.56 -6.41
CA TYR A 292 -8.50 7.57 -5.92
C TYR A 292 -7.68 7.05 -4.74
N ASP A 293 -8.34 6.48 -3.72
CA ASP A 293 -7.69 5.95 -2.53
C ASP A 293 -6.68 4.84 -2.86
N CYS A 294 -7.09 3.84 -3.66
CA CYS A 294 -6.22 2.75 -4.13
C CYS A 294 -5.00 3.25 -4.90
N ILE A 295 -5.15 4.28 -5.75
CA ILE A 295 -4.06 4.84 -6.54
C ILE A 295 -3.11 5.65 -5.65
N GLU A 296 -3.62 6.50 -4.76
CA GLU A 296 -2.83 7.55 -4.10
C GLU A 296 -2.42 7.27 -2.64
N HIS A 297 -3.21 6.52 -1.88
CA HIS A 297 -3.07 6.48 -0.42
C HIS A 297 -3.14 5.08 0.21
N TYR A 298 -3.86 4.13 -0.37
CA TYR A 298 -4.06 2.79 0.20
C TYR A 298 -2.82 1.91 -0.01
N PHE A 299 -1.77 2.21 0.77
CA PHE A 299 -0.48 1.51 0.76
C PHE A 299 0.27 1.57 -0.58
N SER A 300 -0.04 2.60 -1.39
CA SER A 300 0.50 2.80 -2.72
C SER A 300 1.59 3.88 -2.81
N GLY A 301 1.58 4.85 -1.90
CA GLY A 301 2.53 5.98 -1.89
C GLY A 301 2.41 6.94 -3.07
N GLY A 302 1.26 6.98 -3.74
CA GLY A 302 1.04 7.74 -4.97
C GLY A 302 1.32 6.95 -6.24
N GLY A 303 0.51 7.16 -7.29
CA GLY A 303 0.77 6.58 -8.61
C GLY A 303 0.82 5.04 -8.63
N MET A 304 0.02 4.37 -7.79
CA MET A 304 -0.15 2.91 -7.79
C MET A 304 1.18 2.12 -7.62
N LEU A 305 2.06 2.56 -6.70
CA LEU A 305 3.40 2.02 -6.41
C LEU A 305 4.46 2.18 -7.51
N ARG A 306 4.08 2.62 -8.72
CA ARG A 306 5.02 2.72 -9.84
C ARG A 306 6.23 3.58 -9.53
N PRO A 307 6.11 4.73 -8.86
CA PRO A 307 7.30 5.52 -8.62
C PRO A 307 8.15 4.98 -7.44
N LEU A 308 7.63 4.14 -6.53
CA LEU A 308 8.46 3.37 -5.58
C LEU A 308 9.20 2.23 -6.29
N TYR A 309 8.55 1.55 -7.24
CA TYR A 309 9.19 0.55 -8.10
C TYR A 309 10.25 1.15 -9.03
N ALA A 310 10.04 2.39 -9.51
CA ALA A 310 11.06 3.12 -10.24
C ALA A 310 12.31 3.39 -9.40
N ASP A 311 12.14 3.76 -8.13
CA ASP A 311 13.28 3.96 -7.23
C ASP A 311 14.06 2.64 -7.04
N PHE A 312 13.36 1.50 -6.97
CA PHE A 312 14.00 0.17 -7.00
C PHE A 312 14.77 -0.09 -8.30
N LEU A 313 14.16 0.15 -9.46
CA LEU A 313 14.82 -0.07 -10.75
C LEU A 313 16.09 0.78 -10.91
N ALA A 314 16.06 2.01 -10.40
CA ALA A 314 17.24 2.88 -10.36
C ALA A 314 18.34 2.32 -9.45
N GLU A 315 17.99 1.91 -8.22
CA GLU A 315 18.93 1.26 -7.29
C GLU A 315 19.49 -0.06 -7.86
N ALA A 316 18.64 -0.89 -8.46
CA ALA A 316 19.00 -2.16 -9.08
C ALA A 316 19.92 -1.96 -10.29
N GLY A 317 19.63 -0.98 -11.15
CA GLY A 317 20.47 -0.63 -12.29
C GLY A 317 21.87 -0.17 -11.86
N GLN A 318 21.97 0.60 -10.77
CA GLN A 318 23.27 0.98 -10.19
C GLN A 318 24.02 -0.23 -9.63
N GLN A 319 23.31 -1.09 -8.88
CA GLN A 319 23.89 -2.26 -8.22
C GLN A 319 24.40 -3.32 -9.21
N THR A 320 23.68 -3.52 -10.31
CA THR A 320 23.97 -4.55 -11.32
C THR A 320 24.78 -4.00 -12.50
N GLY A 321 24.89 -2.69 -12.64
CA GLY A 321 25.44 -2.04 -13.84
C GLY A 321 24.51 -2.08 -15.06
N ASN A 322 23.27 -2.56 -14.91
CA ASN A 322 22.31 -2.67 -16.01
C ASN A 322 21.65 -1.30 -16.30
N LYS A 323 22.11 -0.63 -17.35
CA LYS A 323 21.56 0.66 -17.81
C LYS A 323 20.10 0.57 -18.28
N GLY A 324 19.65 -0.60 -18.73
CA GLY A 324 18.27 -0.83 -19.13
C GLY A 324 17.29 -0.70 -17.95
N LEU A 325 17.67 -1.20 -16.78
CA LEU A 325 16.89 -1.02 -15.55
C LEU A 325 16.79 0.47 -15.14
N ALA A 326 17.90 1.22 -15.26
CA ALA A 326 17.88 2.65 -14.97
C ALA A 326 16.97 3.43 -15.93
N ALA A 327 16.94 3.09 -17.22
CA ALA A 327 16.01 3.69 -18.18
C ALA A 327 14.55 3.34 -17.87
N LEU A 328 14.28 2.08 -17.49
CA LEU A 328 12.94 1.65 -17.07
C LEU A 328 12.44 2.39 -15.83
N ALA A 329 13.33 2.80 -14.92
CA ALA A 329 12.95 3.62 -13.78
C ALA A 329 12.23 4.91 -14.22
N ASP A 330 12.76 5.62 -15.21
CA ASP A 330 12.14 6.85 -15.70
C ASP A 330 10.80 6.57 -16.41
N THR A 331 10.72 5.47 -17.17
CA THR A 331 9.45 5.01 -17.76
C THR A 331 8.39 4.77 -16.67
N TYR A 332 8.71 4.03 -15.62
CA TYR A 332 7.75 3.76 -14.54
C TYR A 332 7.42 5.01 -13.70
N ARG A 333 8.32 5.99 -13.57
CA ARG A 333 7.94 7.31 -13.02
C ARG A 333 6.87 7.98 -13.87
N GLY A 334 7.03 7.96 -15.21
CA GLY A 334 6.04 8.48 -16.15
C GLY A 334 4.69 7.77 -16.04
N ILE A 335 4.69 6.44 -15.94
CA ILE A 335 3.46 5.65 -15.74
C ILE A 335 2.81 6.00 -14.40
N GLY A 336 3.59 6.17 -13.34
CA GLY A 336 3.07 6.61 -12.03
C GLY A 336 2.39 7.98 -12.08
N ALA A 337 2.94 8.92 -12.87
CA ALA A 337 2.31 10.22 -13.09
C ALA A 337 0.98 10.09 -13.86
N GLN A 338 0.89 9.19 -14.85
CA GLN A 338 -0.37 8.92 -15.55
C GLN A 338 -1.43 8.31 -14.62
N TRP A 339 -1.04 7.40 -13.72
CA TRP A 339 -1.93 6.89 -12.67
C TRP A 339 -2.46 8.01 -11.77
N THR A 340 -1.60 8.95 -11.38
CA THR A 340 -1.99 10.13 -10.59
C THR A 340 -3.00 10.99 -11.39
N GLU A 341 -2.75 11.21 -12.68
CA GLU A 341 -3.68 11.97 -13.54
C GLU A 341 -5.05 11.29 -13.68
N LEU A 342 -5.09 9.96 -13.75
CA LEU A 342 -6.34 9.20 -13.73
C LEU A 342 -7.09 9.39 -12.40
N ALA A 343 -6.38 9.31 -11.27
CA ALA A 343 -6.96 9.59 -9.95
C ALA A 343 -7.52 11.03 -9.88
N ASP A 344 -6.80 12.01 -10.42
CA ASP A 344 -7.24 13.41 -10.50
C ASP A 344 -8.49 13.58 -11.38
N THR A 345 -8.61 12.84 -12.48
CA THR A 345 -9.83 12.84 -13.32
C THR A 345 -11.03 12.27 -12.57
N LEU A 346 -10.83 11.17 -11.84
CA LEU A 346 -11.92 10.49 -11.12
C LEU A 346 -12.34 11.24 -9.85
N LEU A 347 -11.43 11.96 -9.21
CA LEU A 347 -11.71 12.75 -8.01
C LEU A 347 -11.01 14.13 -8.09
N PRO A 348 -11.60 15.08 -8.85
CA PRO A 348 -10.97 16.36 -9.12
C PRO A 348 -10.90 17.24 -7.87
N ALA A 349 -9.81 18.00 -7.73
CA ALA A 349 -9.68 19.02 -6.70
C ALA A 349 -10.67 20.20 -6.90
N GLY A 350 -10.90 20.98 -5.84
CA GLY A 350 -11.67 22.22 -5.89
C GLY A 350 -12.83 22.25 -4.89
N LYS A 351 -13.72 23.24 -5.03
CA LYS A 351 -14.79 23.50 -4.06
C LYS A 351 -16.02 22.59 -4.20
N SER A 352 -16.05 21.73 -5.22
CA SER A 352 -17.16 20.79 -5.44
C SER A 352 -17.23 19.74 -4.33
N LEU A 353 -18.33 18.98 -4.28
CA LEU A 353 -18.47 17.86 -3.34
C LEU A 353 -17.35 16.82 -3.52
N LEU A 354 -16.92 16.56 -4.76
CA LEU A 354 -15.81 15.64 -5.07
C LEU A 354 -14.46 16.21 -4.60
N GLY A 355 -14.24 17.52 -4.78
CA GLY A 355 -13.02 18.17 -4.31
C GLY A 355 -12.92 18.21 -2.79
N GLN A 356 -14.04 18.42 -2.08
CA GLN A 356 -14.09 18.29 -0.61
C GLN A 356 -13.79 16.85 -0.16
N ALA A 357 -14.27 15.83 -0.89
CA ALA A 357 -13.90 14.45 -0.59
C ALA A 357 -12.41 14.22 -0.77
N ARG A 358 -11.83 14.66 -1.89
CA ARG A 358 -10.38 14.58 -2.12
C ARG A 358 -9.59 15.17 -0.96
N GLU A 359 -9.91 16.40 -0.54
CA GLU A 359 -9.25 17.07 0.59
C GLU A 359 -9.31 16.22 1.86
N LEU A 360 -10.44 15.58 2.15
CA LEU A 360 -10.59 14.69 3.30
C LEU A 360 -9.75 13.40 3.17
N TYR A 361 -9.66 12.80 1.98
CA TYR A 361 -8.80 11.62 1.75
C TYR A 361 -7.31 11.96 1.88
N GLU A 362 -6.89 13.12 1.37
CA GLU A 362 -5.52 13.63 1.54
C GLU A 362 -5.20 13.91 3.02
N LEU A 363 -6.12 14.57 3.74
CA LEU A 363 -5.98 14.83 5.18
C LEU A 363 -5.93 13.52 5.97
N ARG A 364 -6.78 12.54 5.62
CA ARG A 364 -6.77 11.21 6.24
C ARG A 364 -5.41 10.54 6.06
N ALA A 365 -4.88 10.52 4.84
CA ALA A 365 -3.57 9.93 4.54
C ALA A 365 -2.43 10.60 5.32
N GLU A 366 -2.45 11.93 5.45
CA GLU A 366 -1.49 12.65 6.29
C GLU A 366 -1.66 12.32 7.77
N SER A 367 -2.90 12.30 8.25
CA SER A 367 -3.21 12.09 9.66
C SER A 367 -2.63 10.77 10.15
N TYR A 368 -2.69 9.70 9.33
CA TYR A 368 -2.19 8.37 9.69
C TYR A 368 -0.73 8.37 10.10
N ASN A 369 0.12 9.16 9.43
CA ASN A 369 1.57 9.11 9.64
C ASN A 369 2.05 9.86 10.90
N SER A 370 1.21 10.71 11.51
CA SER A 370 1.56 11.56 12.65
C SER A 370 0.71 11.24 13.89
N PRO A 371 1.12 10.30 14.77
CA PRO A 371 0.22 9.67 15.73
C PRO A 371 -0.12 10.42 17.05
N ALA A 372 0.10 11.74 17.21
CA ALA A 372 -0.34 12.39 18.47
C ALA A 372 -1.84 12.57 18.46
N GLU A 373 -2.56 11.81 19.29
CA GLU A 373 -3.91 12.15 19.75
C GLU A 373 -4.89 12.54 18.62
N VAL A 374 -4.90 11.77 17.53
CA VAL A 374 -5.70 12.04 16.32
C VAL A 374 -6.85 11.04 16.15
N GLU A 375 -7.16 10.17 17.11
CA GLU A 375 -8.29 9.25 16.93
C GLU A 375 -9.60 10.02 16.71
N LEU A 376 -9.83 11.08 17.48
CA LEU A 376 -10.97 11.97 17.32
C LEU A 376 -10.95 12.68 15.96
N GLU A 377 -9.83 13.27 15.55
CA GLU A 377 -9.71 13.93 14.26
C GLU A 377 -9.86 12.95 13.07
N ARG A 378 -9.33 11.72 13.16
CA ARG A 378 -9.51 10.66 12.13
C ARG A 378 -10.96 10.20 12.06
N SER A 379 -11.60 10.02 13.21
CA SER A 379 -13.02 9.65 13.30
C SER A 379 -13.91 10.76 12.71
N GLU A 380 -13.60 12.03 12.97
CA GLU A 380 -14.28 13.19 12.39
C GLU A 380 -14.10 13.25 10.87
N ILE A 381 -12.89 12.98 10.35
CA ILE A 381 -12.65 12.90 8.89
C ILE A 381 -13.55 11.83 8.26
N TRP A 382 -13.63 10.64 8.85
CA TRP A 382 -14.49 9.57 8.36
C TRP A 382 -15.98 9.91 8.44
N GLN A 383 -16.40 10.57 9.52
CA GLN A 383 -17.78 11.06 9.65
C GLN A 383 -18.10 12.03 8.51
N ARG A 384 -17.23 13.00 8.24
CA ARG A 384 -17.40 13.97 7.15
C ARG A 384 -17.43 13.31 5.78
N ILE A 385 -16.57 12.31 5.52
CA ILE A 385 -16.63 11.50 4.29
C ILE A 385 -18.00 10.80 4.16
N GLY A 386 -18.53 10.28 5.26
CA GLY A 386 -19.87 9.67 5.32
C GLY A 386 -20.99 10.66 5.01
N GLU A 387 -20.91 11.87 5.54
CA GLU A 387 -21.85 12.97 5.27
C GLU A 387 -21.82 13.39 3.80
N LEU A 388 -20.64 13.54 3.21
CA LEU A 388 -20.49 13.84 1.78
C LEU A 388 -21.06 12.71 0.91
N LYS A 389 -20.82 11.44 1.26
CA LYS A 389 -21.42 10.28 0.57
C LYS A 389 -22.94 10.30 0.65
N LYS A 390 -23.51 10.63 1.81
CA LYS A 390 -24.97 10.76 1.99
C LYS A 390 -25.51 11.89 1.12
N HIS A 391 -24.83 13.04 1.08
CA HIS A 391 -25.20 14.15 0.19
C HIS A 391 -25.16 13.74 -1.29
N ALA A 392 -24.07 13.09 -1.73
CA ALA A 392 -23.91 12.58 -3.09
C ALA A 392 -24.98 11.54 -3.47
N SER A 393 -25.57 10.84 -2.50
CA SER A 393 -26.66 9.89 -2.72
C SER A 393 -27.96 10.58 -3.12
N SER A 394 -28.20 11.80 -2.62
CA SER A 394 -29.40 12.59 -2.90
C SER A 394 -29.19 13.58 -4.04
N GLN A 395 -28.02 14.20 -4.09
CA GLN A 395 -27.65 15.20 -5.09
C GLN A 395 -26.21 14.95 -5.52
N TYR A 396 -26.08 14.23 -6.62
CA TYR A 396 -24.77 13.96 -7.21
C TYR A 396 -24.23 15.24 -7.89
N PRO A 397 -22.93 15.60 -7.72
CA PRO A 397 -22.42 16.90 -8.13
C PRO A 397 -22.17 17.06 -9.63
N LEU A 398 -22.26 15.98 -10.41
CA LEU A 398 -22.10 15.99 -11.86
C LEU A 398 -23.42 15.60 -12.54
N ASP A 399 -23.78 16.30 -13.61
CA ASP A 399 -24.87 15.87 -14.47
C ASP A 399 -24.45 14.69 -15.37
N ALA A 400 -25.40 14.15 -16.13
CA ALA A 400 -25.15 12.99 -16.98
C ALA A 400 -24.08 13.24 -18.06
N SER A 401 -24.01 14.44 -18.63
CA SER A 401 -23.03 14.78 -19.67
C SER A 401 -21.62 14.91 -19.10
N ALA A 402 -21.51 15.51 -17.91
CA ALA A 402 -20.25 15.61 -17.17
C ALA A 402 -19.75 14.23 -16.71
N VAL A 403 -20.65 13.35 -16.23
CA VAL A 403 -20.30 11.95 -15.89
C VAL A 403 -19.79 11.20 -17.12
N ASP A 404 -20.51 11.29 -18.24
CA ASP A 404 -20.13 10.62 -19.49
C ASP A 404 -18.74 11.09 -19.98
N SER A 405 -18.52 12.41 -20.01
CA SER A 405 -17.25 13.01 -20.42
C SER A 405 -16.09 12.61 -19.51
N MET A 406 -16.31 12.58 -18.20
CA MET A 406 -15.31 12.16 -17.20
C MET A 406 -14.94 10.68 -17.39
N LEU A 407 -15.92 9.80 -17.54
CA LEU A 407 -15.68 8.37 -17.73
C LEU A 407 -14.99 8.08 -19.07
N ALA A 408 -15.35 8.80 -20.14
CA ALA A 408 -14.67 8.72 -21.43
C ALA A 408 -13.19 9.12 -21.33
N ARG A 409 -12.90 10.23 -20.63
CA ARG A 409 -11.52 10.66 -20.37
C ARG A 409 -10.75 9.64 -19.52
N ALA A 410 -11.36 9.15 -18.44
CA ALA A 410 -10.74 8.14 -17.58
C ALA A 410 -10.43 6.85 -18.33
N GLN A 411 -11.32 6.41 -19.24
CA GLN A 411 -11.07 5.27 -20.13
C GLN A 411 -9.86 5.51 -21.03
N GLN A 412 -9.75 6.69 -21.66
CA GLN A 412 -8.61 7.02 -22.53
C GLN A 412 -7.30 7.00 -21.73
N GLN A 413 -7.27 7.62 -20.55
CA GLN A 413 -6.10 7.63 -19.66
C GLN A 413 -5.71 6.21 -19.24
N LEU A 414 -6.67 5.40 -18.76
CA LEU A 414 -6.37 4.03 -18.33
C LEU A 414 -5.95 3.12 -19.50
N THR A 415 -6.48 3.35 -20.70
CA THR A 415 -6.03 2.64 -21.91
C THR A 415 -4.57 2.99 -22.24
N ALA A 416 -4.19 4.26 -22.16
CA ALA A 416 -2.81 4.68 -22.37
C ALA A 416 -1.86 4.08 -21.32
N ILE A 417 -2.27 4.06 -20.05
CA ILE A 417 -1.54 3.38 -18.97
C ILE A 417 -1.36 1.89 -19.30
N CYS A 418 -2.41 1.18 -19.73
CA CYS A 418 -2.31 -0.24 -20.08
C CYS A 418 -1.32 -0.49 -21.23
N ILE A 419 -1.27 0.39 -22.23
CA ILE A 419 -0.27 0.31 -23.31
C ILE A 419 1.13 0.49 -22.73
N ALA A 420 1.36 1.56 -21.97
CA ALA A 420 2.66 1.87 -21.39
C ALA A 420 3.17 0.77 -20.44
N GLU A 421 2.30 0.15 -19.64
CA GLU A 421 2.64 -0.97 -18.75
C GLU A 421 3.06 -2.21 -19.54
N ARG A 422 2.39 -2.52 -20.66
CA ARG A 422 2.77 -3.66 -21.52
C ARG A 422 4.10 -3.42 -22.22
N ASP A 423 4.31 -2.22 -22.73
CA ASP A 423 5.57 -1.86 -23.40
C ASP A 423 6.73 -1.89 -22.40
N ALA A 424 6.55 -1.30 -21.21
CA ALA A 424 7.54 -1.34 -20.13
C ALA A 424 7.83 -2.77 -19.65
N LEU A 425 6.81 -3.64 -19.59
CA LEU A 425 7.00 -5.05 -19.26
C LEU A 425 7.75 -5.82 -20.36
N ALA A 426 7.48 -5.53 -21.64
CA ALA A 426 8.22 -6.12 -22.74
C ALA A 426 9.71 -5.74 -22.66
N THR A 427 10.01 -4.45 -22.46
CA THR A 427 11.38 -3.98 -22.23
C THR A 427 12.01 -4.59 -20.98
N LEU A 428 11.25 -4.76 -19.88
CA LEU A 428 11.75 -5.44 -18.69
C LEU A 428 12.22 -6.87 -19.01
N ARG A 429 11.46 -7.61 -19.82
CA ARG A 429 11.83 -8.97 -20.23
C ARG A 429 13.04 -9.05 -21.13
N GLU A 430 13.33 -7.99 -21.88
CA GLU A 430 14.52 -7.91 -22.74
C GLU A 430 15.80 -7.61 -21.95
N VAL A 431 15.68 -6.97 -20.78
CA VAL A 431 16.83 -6.60 -19.94
C VAL A 431 17.10 -7.55 -18.78
N LEU A 432 16.21 -8.54 -18.57
CA LEU A 432 16.40 -9.69 -17.69
C LEU A 432 17.27 -10.75 -18.38
#